data_AF-A0A9P6NUN4-F1
#
_entry.id   AF-A0A9P6NUN4-F1
#
_cell.length_a   1.000
_cell.length_b   1.000
_cell.length_c   1.000
_cell.angle_alpha   90.00
_cell.angle_beta   90.00
_cell.angle_gamma   90.00
#
_symmetry.space_group_name_H-M   'P 1'
#
loop_
_entity.id
_entity.type
_entity.pdbx_description
1 polymer ?
#
loop_
_entity_poly.entity_id
_entity_poly.type
_entity_poly.pdbx_seq_one_letter_code
_entity_poly.pdbx_strand_id
1 'polypeptide(L)' 'MHRSYLHFFFITAFIISCCSASFKRSIYAGKATWFDTSVGLEGACGEQSANSDHIVALNSAQYGSGSHCHSRYV' A
#
# COMPACT_ATOMS: atom_id res chain seq x y z
N MET A 1 49.58 -0.64 13.10
CA MET A 1 48.99 -0.03 11.88
C MET A 1 47.79 -0.81 11.30
N HIS A 2 47.53 -2.06 11.68
CA HIS A 2 46.37 -2.85 11.19
C HIS A 2 44.99 -2.49 11.80
N ARG A 3 44.95 -1.91 13.00
CA ARG A 3 43.71 -1.70 13.77
C ARG A 3 42.83 -0.56 13.22
N SER A 4 43.41 0.42 12.51
CA SER A 4 42.67 1.56 11.93
C SER A 4 41.90 1.23 10.65
N TYR A 5 42.36 0.23 9.87
CA TYR A 5 41.68 -0.19 8.63
C TYR A 5 40.38 -0.96 8.90
N LEU A 6 40.31 -1.66 10.03
CA LEU A 6 39.12 -2.43 10.44
C LEU A 6 37.91 -1.51 10.64
N HIS A 7 38.09 -0.35 11.29
CA HIS A 7 37.01 0.61 11.53
C HIS A 7 36.51 1.28 10.26
N PHE A 8 37.40 1.67 9.35
CA PHE A 8 37.01 2.23 8.04
C PHE A 8 36.19 1.24 7.20
N PHE A 9 36.50 -0.05 7.30
CA PHE A 9 35.77 -1.11 6.61
C PHE A 9 34.34 -1.30 7.16
N PHE A 10 34.16 -1.22 8.48
CA PHE A 10 32.83 -1.30 9.10
C PHE A 10 31.95 -0.07 8.80
N ILE A 11 32.54 1.12 8.74
CA ILE A 11 31.80 2.36 8.46
C ILE A 11 31.31 2.39 7.00
N THR A 12 32.12 1.92 6.06
CA THR A 12 31.75 1.89 4.62
C THR A 12 30.67 0.86 4.31
N ALA A 13 30.67 -0.30 4.97
CA ALA A 13 29.65 -1.32 4.80
C ALA A 13 28.25 -0.87 5.27
N PHE A 14 28.17 0.02 6.27
CA PHE A 14 26.90 0.51 6.79
C PHE A 14 26.21 1.51 5.85
N ILE A 15 26.98 2.28 5.08
CA ILE A 15 26.46 3.29 4.14
C ILE A 15 25.87 2.65 2.87
N ILE A 16 26.36 1.48 2.45
CA ILE A 16 25.92 0.81 1.22
C ILE A 16 24.55 0.09 1.38
N SER A 17 24.05 -0.07 2.61
CA SER A 17 22.85 -0.86 2.93
C SER A 17 21.50 -0.19 2.58
N CYS A 18 21.48 1.10 2.22
CA CYS A 18 20.21 1.86 2.16
C CYS A 18 19.45 1.77 0.82
N CYS A 19 20.11 1.49 -0.31
CA CYS A 19 19.57 1.90 -1.62
C CYS A 19 18.54 0.98 -2.31
N SER A 20 17.92 0.02 -1.63
CA SER A 20 17.00 -0.93 -2.29
C SER A 20 15.57 -0.93 -1.73
N ALA A 21 14.94 0.23 -1.64
CA ALA A 21 13.48 0.32 -1.44
C ALA A 21 12.78 0.37 -2.82
N SER A 22 12.36 -0.78 -3.35
CA SER A 22 11.57 -0.85 -4.59
C SER A 22 10.09 -0.61 -4.26
N PHE A 23 9.58 0.59 -4.57
CA PHE A 23 8.15 0.86 -4.53
C PHE A 23 7.49 0.33 -5.81
N LYS A 24 6.81 -0.82 -5.71
CA LYS A 24 5.99 -1.33 -6.81
C LYS A 24 4.66 -0.57 -6.86
N ARG A 25 4.45 0.22 -7.91
CA ARG A 25 3.15 0.83 -8.23
C ARG A 25 2.41 -0.07 -9.22
N SER A 26 1.24 -0.55 -8.83
CA SER A 26 0.32 -1.21 -9.76
C SER A 26 -0.60 -0.15 -10.37
N ILE A 27 -0.61 -0.05 -11.71
CA ILE A 27 -1.58 0.76 -12.45
C ILE A 27 -2.66 -0.17 -12.97
N TYR A 28 -3.91 0.14 -12.62
CA TYR A 28 -5.07 -0.63 -13.07
C TYR A 28 -5.86 0.19 -14.10
N ALA A 29 -6.18 -0.44 -15.23
CA ALA A 29 -7.08 0.12 -16.24
C ALA A 29 -8.33 -0.76 -16.32
N GLY A 30 -9.51 -0.14 -16.36
CA GLY A 30 -10.76 -0.88 -16.32
C GLY A 30 -11.99 0.00 -16.49
N LYS A 31 -13.14 -0.57 -16.13
CA LYS A 31 -14.43 0.12 -16.08
C LYS A 31 -14.80 0.32 -14.60
N ALA A 32 -15.40 1.46 -14.30
CA ALA A 32 -15.89 1.79 -12.99
C ALA A 32 -17.37 2.17 -13.08
N THR A 33 -18.12 1.85 -12.03
CA THR A 33 -19.52 2.22 -11.86
C THR A 33 -19.69 2.90 -10.50
N TRP A 34 -20.78 3.64 -10.35
CA TRP A 34 -21.11 4.33 -9.11
C TRP A 34 -22.10 3.51 -8.29
N PHE A 35 -22.01 3.64 -6.98
CA PHE A 35 -22.96 3.04 -6.03
C PHE A 35 -23.27 4.05 -4.94
N ASP A 36 -24.45 3.91 -4.33
CA ASP A 36 -24.87 4.72 -3.20
C ASP A 36 -24.66 3.93 -1.91
N THR A 37 -24.04 4.52 -0.89
CA THR A 37 -23.82 3.83 0.39
C THR A 37 -25.03 3.92 1.34
N SER A 38 -26.04 4.72 1.02
CA SER A 38 -27.23 4.85 1.88
C SER A 38 -28.13 3.61 1.83
N VAL A 39 -27.97 2.76 0.81
CA VAL A 39 -28.72 1.50 0.69
C VAL A 39 -28.09 0.34 1.46
N GLY A 40 -26.86 0.49 1.94
CA GLY A 40 -26.12 -0.54 2.64
C GLY A 40 -25.08 0.06 3.57
N LEU A 41 -25.26 -0.18 4.87
CA LEU A 41 -24.46 0.49 5.90
C LEU A 41 -23.02 0.00 5.97
N GLU A 42 -22.72 -1.24 5.56
CA GLU A 42 -21.40 -1.86 5.77
C GLU A 42 -20.87 -2.48 4.47
N GLY A 43 -19.61 -2.17 4.15
CA GLY A 43 -18.90 -2.76 3.01
C GLY A 43 -18.26 -4.12 3.35
N ALA A 44 -17.63 -4.77 2.37
CA ALA A 44 -16.92 -6.03 2.58
C ALA A 44 -15.76 -5.94 3.60
N CYS A 45 -15.23 -4.73 3.84
CA CYS A 45 -14.22 -4.44 4.85
C CYS A 45 -14.77 -4.32 6.28
N GLY A 46 -16.10 -4.39 6.47
CA GLY A 46 -16.74 -4.31 7.79
C GLY A 46 -16.78 -2.90 8.39
N GLU A 47 -16.56 -1.87 7.57
CA GLU A 47 -16.71 -0.47 7.99
C GLU A 47 -17.94 0.16 7.37
N GLN A 48 -18.51 1.10 8.12
CA GLN A 48 -19.58 1.96 7.64
C GLN A 48 -19.01 3.11 6.83
N SER A 49 -19.67 3.44 5.72
CA SER A 49 -19.25 4.57 4.89
C SER A 49 -20.45 5.39 4.44
N ALA A 50 -20.30 6.71 4.46
CA ALA A 50 -21.29 7.64 3.98
C ALA A 50 -21.04 8.00 2.51
N ASN A 51 -22.07 8.50 1.81
CA ASN A 51 -21.96 8.90 0.40
C ASN A 51 -21.03 10.13 0.22
N SER A 52 -20.70 10.81 1.32
CA SER A 52 -19.68 11.86 1.37
C SER A 52 -18.26 11.32 1.37
N ASP A 53 -18.05 10.04 1.68
CA ASP A 53 -16.74 9.45 1.80
C ASP A 53 -16.18 9.06 0.42
N HIS A 54 -14.89 9.35 0.21
CA HIS A 54 -14.20 8.97 -1.01
C HIS A 54 -13.75 7.50 -0.94
N ILE A 55 -14.70 6.60 -1.20
CA ILE A 55 -14.49 5.15 -1.16
C ILE A 55 -14.60 4.51 -2.55
N VAL A 56 -14.01 3.33 -2.71
CA VAL A 56 -14.13 2.52 -3.92
C VAL A 56 -14.40 1.06 -3.56
N ALA A 57 -15.32 0.43 -4.29
CA ALA A 57 -15.54 -1.01 -4.21
C ALA A 57 -14.68 -1.73 -5.26
N LEU A 58 -13.93 -2.74 -4.84
CA LEU A 58 -13.03 -3.50 -5.69
C LEU A 58 -13.71 -4.77 -6.22
N ASN A 59 -13.27 -5.25 -7.39
CA ASN A 59 -13.63 -6.60 -7.83
C ASN A 59 -12.94 -7.67 -6.94
N SER A 60 -13.39 -8.92 -7.02
CA SER A 60 -12.92 -9.98 -6.12
C SER A 60 -11.40 -10.22 -6.19
N ALA A 61 -10.80 -10.14 -7.39
CA ALA A 61 -9.38 -10.37 -7.59
C ALA A 61 -8.53 -9.26 -6.95
N GLN A 62 -8.97 -8.00 -7.04
CA GLN A 62 -8.29 -6.86 -6.43
C GLN A 62 -8.58 -6.72 -4.94
N TYR A 63 -9.73 -7.20 -4.47
CA TYR A 63 -10.08 -7.19 -3.04
C TYR A 63 -9.10 -8.04 -2.22
N GLY A 64 -8.61 -9.15 -2.80
CA GLY A 64 -7.56 -9.98 -2.18
C GLY A 64 -7.93 -10.49 -0.79
N SER A 65 -9.21 -10.86 -0.59
CA SER A 65 -9.76 -11.25 0.73
C SER A 65 -9.61 -10.18 1.82
N GLY A 66 -9.66 -8.90 1.43
CA GLY A 66 -9.55 -7.77 2.36
C GLY A 66 -8.13 -7.25 2.56
N SER A 67 -7.15 -7.78 1.83
CA SER A 67 -5.75 -7.33 1.90
C SER A 67 -5.55 -5.86 1.53
N HIS A 68 -6.54 -5.25 0.87
CA HIS A 68 -6.53 -3.85 0.45
C HIS A 68 -7.56 -2.98 1.18
N CYS A 69 -8.18 -3.48 2.25
CA CYS A 69 -9.05 -2.65 3.08
C CYS A 69 -8.27 -1.45 3.66
N HIS A 70 -8.92 -0.28 3.72
CA HIS A 70 -8.36 0.98 4.22
C HIS A 70 -7.11 1.47 3.46
N SER A 71 -6.82 0.88 2.30
CA SER A 71 -5.72 1.30 1.44
C SER A 71 -6.14 2.46 0.57
N ARG A 72 -5.29 3.47 0.47
CA ARG A 72 -5.54 4.63 -0.39
C ARG A 72 -5.12 4.32 -1.82
N TYR A 73 -6.08 4.37 -2.74
CA TYR A 73 -5.81 4.39 -4.17
C TYR A 73 -5.40 5.82 -4.57
N VAL A 74 -4.19 5.97 -5.13
CA VAL A 74 -3.62 7.24 -5.61
C VAL A 74 -3.37 7.21 -7.10
#